data_AF-A0AAW0K3C9-F1
#
_entry.id   AF-A0AAW0K3C9-F1
#
_cell.length_a   1.000
_cell.length_b   1.000
_cell.length_c   1.000
_cell.angle_alpha   90.00
_cell.angle_beta   90.00
_cell.angle_gamma   90.00
#
_symmetry.space_group_name_H-M   'P 1'
#
loop_
_entity.id
_entity.type
_entity.pdbx_description
1 polymer ?
#
loop_
_entity_poly.entity_id
_entity_poly.type
_entity_poly.pdbx_seq_one_letter_code
_entity_poly.pdbx_strand_id
1 'polypeptide(L)'
;MLTNDQLVAFLSRYRDMNFLKSHGRDNARFIRKQGLDRLFLECDAHMWRLGDRRIPEGIAVDGGSDWFLLNRKFVEYVAFSTDDLVTKMKQFYSYTLLPAESFFHTVLENSPHCDTMVDNNLRITNWNRKLGCKCQYKHIVDWCGCSPNDFKPQDFHRFQQTARPTFFARKFEAIVNQEIIGQLDSYLYGNYPAGTPGLRSYWENVYDEPDGIHSLSDVALTLYHSFIRLGLRRAESSLHTDGENSCRYYPMGHPASVHLYFLADRFQGFLIKHHVTNLAVSKLETLETWMMPKKVFKIASPPSDFGRLQFSEVGTDWDAKERLFRNFGGLLGPMDEPVGMQKWGKGPNVTVTVIWVDPVNVIAATYDILIESTAEFTHYKPPLNLPLRPGVWTVKILHHWVPVAETKFLVAPLTFSNKQPIKPEEALKLHNGPPRSAYMEQSFQSLNPVLSLPINPAQVEQARKNAASTGTALEAWLDSLVGGTWTAMDICATGPTACPVMQTCSQTAWSSFSPDPKSELGAVKPDGRLR
;
A
#
# COMPACT_ATOMS: atom_id res chain seq x y z
N MET A 1 -3.85 -0.75 27.50
CA MET A 1 -2.47 -1.16 27.23
C MET A 1 -1.63 -0.63 28.34
N LEU A 2 -0.55 -1.34 28.64
CA LEU A 2 0.23 -1.16 29.85
C LEU A 2 1.68 -0.87 29.48
N THR A 3 2.41 -0.21 30.39
CA THR A 3 3.80 0.18 30.20
C THR A 3 4.76 -1.00 30.33
N ASN A 4 6.04 -0.78 29.99
CA ASN A 4 7.11 -1.75 30.23
C ASN A 4 7.18 -2.18 31.71
N ASP A 5 7.07 -1.25 32.65
CA ASP A 5 7.21 -1.57 34.08
C ASP A 5 6.07 -2.45 34.57
N GLN A 6 4.85 -2.20 34.08
CA GLN A 6 3.68 -3.04 34.36
C GLN A 6 3.83 -4.43 33.76
N LEU A 7 4.40 -4.54 32.55
CA LEU A 7 4.71 -5.83 31.93
C LEU A 7 5.73 -6.61 32.76
N VAL A 8 6.84 -5.95 33.15
CA VAL A 8 7.89 -6.56 33.98
C VAL A 8 7.33 -7.00 35.32
N ALA A 9 6.51 -6.17 35.99
CA ALA A 9 5.89 -6.53 37.27
C ALA A 9 4.98 -7.76 37.13
N PHE A 10 4.14 -7.80 36.09
CA PHE A 10 3.24 -8.91 35.83
C PHE A 10 4.00 -10.21 35.52
N LEU A 11 4.95 -10.17 34.59
CA LEU A 11 5.73 -11.35 34.21
C LEU A 11 6.67 -11.81 35.32
N SER A 12 7.18 -10.91 36.16
CA SER A 12 8.00 -11.27 37.33
C SER A 12 7.21 -12.08 38.35
N ARG A 13 5.91 -11.78 38.50
CA ARG A 13 4.98 -12.50 39.38
C ARG A 13 4.61 -13.88 38.85
N TYR A 14 4.47 -14.02 37.53
CA TYR A 14 4.03 -15.25 36.85
C TYR A 14 5.13 -15.86 35.98
N ARG A 15 6.40 -15.77 36.42
CA ARG A 15 7.58 -16.13 35.62
C ARG A 15 7.66 -17.59 35.17
N ASP A 16 7.01 -18.48 35.91
CA ASP A 16 6.97 -19.92 35.63
C ASP A 16 5.77 -20.33 34.76
N MET A 17 4.93 -19.37 34.33
CA MET A 17 3.77 -19.62 33.47
C MET A 17 4.12 -19.45 31.98
N ASN A 18 3.32 -20.06 31.12
CA ASN A 18 3.34 -19.92 29.66
C ASN A 18 2.00 -19.37 29.17
N PHE A 19 2.03 -18.31 28.38
CA PHE A 19 0.85 -17.55 27.96
C PHE A 19 0.53 -17.83 26.49
N LEU A 20 -0.37 -18.78 26.26
CA LEU A 20 -0.88 -19.17 24.95
C LEU A 20 -2.37 -18.88 24.89
N LYS A 21 -2.94 -18.67 23.70
CA LYS A 21 -4.39 -18.50 23.55
C LYS A 21 -4.93 -19.56 22.63
N SER A 22 -5.76 -20.44 23.17
CA SER A 22 -6.47 -21.48 22.42
C SER A 22 -7.67 -20.90 21.69
N HIS A 23 -8.13 -21.61 20.66
CA HIS A 23 -9.26 -21.17 19.83
C HIS A 23 -10.60 -21.16 20.58
N GLY A 24 -10.72 -21.94 21.67
CA GLY A 24 -11.87 -21.95 22.60
C GLY A 24 -13.20 -22.38 21.96
N ARG A 25 -13.16 -23.27 20.96
CA ARG A 25 -14.34 -23.74 20.20
C ARG A 25 -14.27 -25.26 20.00
N ASP A 26 -15.10 -25.81 19.11
CA ASP A 26 -15.02 -27.22 18.68
C ASP A 26 -13.65 -27.54 18.05
N ASN A 27 -12.91 -28.47 18.65
CA ASN A 27 -11.54 -28.81 18.26
C ASN A 27 -11.49 -29.54 16.89
N ALA A 28 -12.44 -30.44 16.62
CA ALA A 28 -12.50 -31.15 15.34
C ALA A 28 -12.67 -30.16 14.16
N ARG A 29 -13.47 -29.10 14.36
CA ARG A 29 -13.61 -28.01 13.40
C ARG A 29 -12.35 -27.15 13.29
N PHE A 30 -11.61 -26.94 14.37
CA PHE A 30 -10.32 -26.24 14.33
C PHE A 30 -9.32 -27.00 13.46
N ILE A 31 -9.11 -28.30 13.72
CA ILE A 31 -8.23 -29.18 12.93
C ILE A 31 -8.54 -29.09 11.42
N ARG A 32 -9.82 -29.24 11.04
CA ARG A 32 -10.24 -29.15 9.63
C ARG A 32 -10.05 -27.77 9.02
N LYS A 33 -10.20 -26.69 9.80
CA LYS A 33 -10.06 -25.31 9.29
C LYS A 33 -8.61 -24.88 9.14
N GLN A 34 -7.74 -25.35 10.03
CA GLN A 34 -6.30 -25.13 9.95
C GLN A 34 -5.63 -26.02 8.90
N GLY A 35 -6.31 -27.06 8.43
CA GLY A 35 -5.72 -28.04 7.53
C GLY A 35 -4.66 -28.90 8.21
N LEU A 36 -4.77 -29.12 9.54
CA LEU A 36 -3.82 -29.95 10.30
C LEU A 36 -3.87 -31.42 9.84
N ASP A 37 -5.01 -31.85 9.29
CA ASP A 37 -5.24 -33.15 8.64
C ASP A 37 -4.72 -33.21 7.18
N ARG A 38 -4.01 -32.17 6.72
CA ARG A 38 -3.38 -32.11 5.39
C ARG A 38 -1.87 -32.01 5.53
N LEU A 39 -1.16 -32.58 4.56
CA LEU A 39 0.28 -32.47 4.41
C LEU A 39 0.62 -31.26 3.54
N PHE A 40 1.49 -30.39 4.01
CA PHE A 40 2.00 -29.25 3.25
C PHE A 40 3.51 -29.31 3.09
N LEU A 41 4.02 -28.72 2.00
CA LEU A 41 5.45 -28.53 1.77
C LEU A 41 5.70 -27.06 1.39
N GLU A 42 6.62 -26.40 2.10
CA GLU A 42 7.15 -25.09 1.70
C GLU A 42 8.26 -25.30 0.67
N CYS A 43 8.05 -24.80 -0.55
CA CYS A 43 9.04 -24.85 -1.64
C CYS A 43 8.76 -23.72 -2.64
N ASP A 44 9.82 -23.10 -3.18
CA ASP A 44 9.72 -21.95 -4.11
C ASP A 44 8.85 -20.79 -3.59
N ALA A 45 8.97 -20.50 -2.29
CA ALA A 45 8.17 -19.50 -1.57
C ALA A 45 6.64 -19.72 -1.67
N HIS A 46 6.21 -20.97 -1.88
CA HIS A 46 4.80 -21.38 -1.89
C HIS A 46 4.54 -22.56 -0.94
N MET A 47 3.35 -22.59 -0.33
CA MET A 47 2.90 -23.72 0.51
C MET A 47 1.98 -24.66 -0.26
N TRP A 48 2.58 -25.74 -0.78
CA TRP A 48 1.93 -26.76 -1.58
C TRP A 48 1.15 -27.74 -0.73
N ARG A 49 -0.12 -27.99 -1.05
CA ARG A 49 -0.92 -29.03 -0.38
C ARG A 49 -0.75 -30.37 -1.09
N LEU A 50 -0.09 -31.33 -0.44
CA LEU A 50 0.29 -32.61 -1.07
C LEU A 50 -0.73 -33.73 -0.89
N GLY A 51 -1.62 -33.63 0.10
CA GLY A 51 -2.63 -34.65 0.35
C GLY A 51 -3.07 -34.70 1.80
N ASP A 52 -3.73 -35.80 2.16
CA ASP A 52 -4.30 -36.01 3.48
C ASP A 52 -3.32 -36.75 4.38
N ARG A 53 -3.40 -36.49 5.70
CA ARG A 53 -2.65 -37.23 6.72
C ARG A 53 -3.50 -37.45 7.96
N ARG A 54 -3.13 -38.44 8.76
CA ARG A 54 -3.79 -38.72 10.04
C ARG A 54 -3.24 -37.83 11.15
N ILE A 55 -4.11 -37.44 12.07
CA ILE A 55 -3.71 -36.83 13.34
C ILE A 55 -3.11 -37.93 14.23
N PRO A 56 -1.92 -37.73 14.83
CA PRO A 56 -1.30 -38.73 15.70
C PRO A 56 -2.20 -39.07 16.90
N GLU A 57 -2.32 -40.36 17.21
CA GLU A 57 -3.05 -40.86 18.37
C GLU A 57 -2.23 -40.71 19.65
N GLY A 58 -2.91 -40.70 20.81
CA GLY A 58 -2.25 -40.66 22.13
C GLY A 58 -1.86 -39.26 22.63
N ILE A 59 -2.14 -38.21 21.86
CA ILE A 59 -1.92 -36.81 22.25
C ILE A 59 -3.17 -35.96 22.03
N ALA A 60 -3.33 -34.91 22.84
CA ALA A 60 -4.30 -33.86 22.59
C ALA A 60 -3.72 -32.83 21.61
N VAL A 61 -4.39 -32.57 20.50
CA VAL A 61 -4.02 -31.48 19.58
C VAL A 61 -4.87 -30.26 19.91
N ASP A 62 -4.22 -29.12 20.15
CA ASP A 62 -4.85 -27.82 20.33
C ASP A 62 -4.10 -26.74 19.55
N GLY A 63 -4.71 -25.56 19.43
CA GLY A 63 -4.09 -24.38 18.86
C GLY A 63 -4.93 -23.11 18.97
N GLY A 64 -4.41 -22.02 18.44
CA GLY A 64 -5.08 -20.74 18.39
C GLY A 64 -4.16 -19.67 17.86
N SER A 65 -3.78 -18.70 18.70
CA SER A 65 -2.88 -17.63 18.24
C SER A 65 -1.42 -18.07 18.24
N ASP A 66 -0.71 -17.74 17.18
CA ASP A 66 0.74 -17.80 17.00
C ASP A 66 1.53 -16.69 17.76
N TRP A 67 0.84 -15.81 18.47
CA TRP A 67 1.45 -14.80 19.32
C TRP A 67 1.31 -15.22 20.78
N PHE A 68 2.42 -15.40 21.47
CA PHE A 68 2.47 -15.95 22.82
C PHE A 68 3.63 -15.35 23.64
N LEU A 69 3.73 -15.74 24.91
CA LEU A 69 4.90 -15.51 25.77
C LEU A 69 5.25 -16.83 26.45
N LEU A 70 6.46 -17.34 26.22
CA LEU A 70 6.95 -18.59 26.79
C LEU A 70 8.08 -18.32 27.76
N ASN A 71 8.09 -19.02 28.89
CA ASN A 71 9.21 -18.93 29.83
C ASN A 71 10.41 -19.74 29.33
N ARG A 72 11.59 -19.40 29.87
CA ARG A 72 12.85 -20.03 29.45
C ARG A 72 12.84 -21.55 29.65
N LYS A 73 12.28 -22.07 30.75
CA LYS A 73 12.28 -23.50 31.07
C LYS A 73 11.55 -24.31 29.99
N PHE A 74 10.37 -23.85 29.56
CA PHE A 74 9.63 -24.52 28.49
C PHE A 74 10.33 -24.39 27.13
N VAL A 75 10.95 -23.24 26.84
CA VAL A 75 11.77 -23.08 25.63
C VAL A 75 12.96 -24.04 25.61
N GLU A 76 13.66 -24.21 26.74
CA GLU A 76 14.75 -25.18 26.88
C GLU A 76 14.27 -26.62 26.65
N TYR A 77 13.10 -26.99 27.18
CA TYR A 77 12.47 -28.29 26.91
C TYR A 77 12.20 -28.51 25.42
N VAL A 78 11.54 -27.56 24.75
CA VAL A 78 11.23 -27.65 23.32
C VAL A 78 12.51 -27.71 22.46
N ALA A 79 13.54 -26.94 22.84
CA ALA A 79 14.78 -26.87 22.09
C ALA A 79 15.60 -28.16 22.19
N PHE A 80 15.79 -28.66 23.42
CA PHE A 80 16.81 -29.67 23.72
C PHE A 80 16.27 -31.04 24.11
N SER A 81 14.98 -31.19 24.43
CA SER A 81 14.43 -32.52 24.70
C SER A 81 14.49 -33.38 23.44
N THR A 82 14.87 -34.65 23.66
CA THR A 82 14.87 -35.71 22.65
C THR A 82 13.81 -36.76 22.96
N ASP A 83 12.83 -36.45 23.81
CA ASP A 83 11.71 -37.34 24.06
C ASP A 83 10.84 -37.56 22.80
N ASP A 84 9.94 -38.53 22.91
CA ASP A 84 9.09 -38.95 21.80
C ASP A 84 8.15 -37.83 21.31
N LEU A 85 7.60 -37.05 22.24
CA LEU A 85 6.66 -35.96 21.91
C LEU A 85 7.35 -34.88 21.09
N VAL A 86 8.44 -34.30 21.60
CA VAL A 86 9.14 -33.19 20.94
C VAL A 86 9.70 -33.61 19.59
N THR A 87 10.30 -34.81 19.53
CA THR A 87 10.89 -35.34 18.29
C THR A 87 9.82 -35.53 17.21
N LYS A 88 8.70 -36.19 17.53
CA LYS A 88 7.62 -36.42 16.56
C LYS A 88 6.87 -35.14 16.19
N MET A 89 6.66 -34.22 17.14
CA MET A 89 6.00 -32.96 16.85
C MET A 89 6.85 -32.06 15.94
N LYS A 90 8.17 -32.00 16.13
CA LYS A 90 9.05 -31.29 15.19
C LYS A 90 8.88 -31.83 13.77
N GLN A 91 8.91 -33.16 13.59
CA GLN A 91 8.71 -33.79 12.28
C GLN A 91 7.32 -33.53 11.69
N PHE A 92 6.26 -33.64 12.49
CA PHE A 92 4.89 -33.41 12.03
C PHE A 92 4.70 -31.95 11.56
N TYR A 93 5.23 -31.00 12.32
CA TYR A 93 5.07 -29.57 12.06
C TYR A 93 5.99 -29.02 10.96
N SER A 94 7.05 -29.72 10.58
CA SER A 94 7.84 -29.41 9.37
C SER A 94 7.02 -29.44 8.08
N TYR A 95 5.89 -30.15 8.07
CA TYR A 95 5.01 -30.30 6.89
C TYR A 95 3.58 -29.82 7.18
N THR A 96 3.46 -28.73 7.96
CA THR A 96 2.18 -28.21 8.45
C THR A 96 1.98 -26.77 8.03
N LEU A 97 0.78 -26.43 7.57
CA LEU A 97 0.37 -25.05 7.35
C LEU A 97 0.14 -24.33 8.70
N LEU A 98 0.55 -23.06 8.80
CA LEU A 98 0.42 -22.24 10.02
C LEU A 98 0.94 -22.98 11.28
N PRO A 99 2.17 -23.53 11.26
CA PRO A 99 2.62 -24.47 12.29
C PRO A 99 2.68 -23.83 13.69
N ALA A 100 3.04 -22.55 13.77
CA ALA A 100 3.13 -21.81 15.02
C ALA A 100 1.77 -21.59 15.71
N GLU A 101 0.64 -21.72 14.99
CA GLU A 101 -0.69 -21.58 15.58
C GLU A 101 -1.13 -22.81 16.39
N SER A 102 -0.38 -23.92 16.40
CA SER A 102 -0.76 -25.14 17.15
C SER A 102 0.40 -25.97 17.71
N PHE A 103 1.62 -25.84 17.17
CA PHE A 103 2.80 -26.58 17.66
C PHE A 103 3.02 -26.37 19.16
N PHE A 104 3.08 -25.12 19.62
CA PHE A 104 3.41 -24.81 21.01
C PHE A 104 2.31 -25.20 21.99
N HIS A 105 1.03 -25.09 21.59
CA HIS A 105 -0.10 -25.57 22.38
C HIS A 105 -0.05 -27.09 22.53
N THR A 106 0.06 -27.81 21.41
CA THR A 106 0.13 -29.27 21.37
C THR A 106 1.31 -29.78 22.19
N VAL A 107 2.50 -29.20 22.05
CA VAL A 107 3.66 -29.63 22.84
C VAL A 107 3.47 -29.30 24.32
N LEU A 108 2.99 -28.10 24.68
CA LEU A 108 2.85 -27.72 26.08
C LEU A 108 1.85 -28.62 26.82
N GLU A 109 0.65 -28.82 26.25
CA GLU A 109 -0.43 -29.58 26.88
C GLU A 109 -0.07 -31.06 27.11
N ASN A 110 0.81 -31.63 26.29
CA ASN A 110 1.24 -33.03 26.41
C ASN A 110 2.63 -33.20 27.05
N SER A 111 3.26 -32.12 27.49
CA SER A 111 4.60 -32.13 28.12
C SER A 111 4.53 -32.21 29.65
N PRO A 112 5.66 -32.45 30.33
CA PRO A 112 5.78 -32.27 31.78
C PRO A 112 5.48 -30.84 32.28
N HIS A 113 5.28 -29.87 31.38
CA HIS A 113 4.98 -28.48 31.69
C HIS A 113 3.50 -28.11 31.53
N CYS A 114 2.60 -29.07 31.31
CA CYS A 114 1.17 -28.82 31.01
C CYS A 114 0.47 -27.91 32.06
N ASP A 115 0.77 -28.07 33.35
CA ASP A 115 0.19 -27.27 34.43
C ASP A 115 0.64 -25.79 34.46
N THR A 116 1.57 -25.41 33.56
CA THR A 116 2.06 -24.02 33.45
C THR A 116 1.32 -23.19 32.41
N MET A 117 0.36 -23.77 31.68
CA MET A 117 -0.39 -23.08 30.64
C MET A 117 -1.41 -22.10 31.22
N VAL A 118 -1.41 -20.87 30.70
CA VAL A 118 -2.47 -19.87 30.90
C VAL A 118 -3.13 -19.61 29.56
N ASP A 119 -4.45 -19.85 29.45
CA ASP A 119 -5.25 -19.61 28.23
C ASP A 119 -5.56 -18.11 28.00
N ASN A 120 -4.51 -17.31 28.00
CA ASN A 120 -4.49 -15.90 27.62
C ASN A 120 -3.08 -15.52 27.15
N ASN A 121 -2.92 -15.20 25.87
CA ASN A 121 -1.64 -14.77 25.30
C ASN A 121 -1.27 -13.30 25.55
N LEU A 122 -2.06 -12.59 26.37
CA LEU A 122 -1.86 -11.19 26.73
C LEU A 122 -1.99 -10.21 25.55
N ARG A 123 -2.68 -10.61 24.46
CA ARG A 123 -2.85 -9.81 23.24
C ARG A 123 -4.29 -9.36 23.01
N ILE A 124 -4.43 -8.21 22.33
CA ILE A 124 -5.65 -7.83 21.63
C ILE A 124 -5.39 -7.93 20.11
N THR A 125 -6.03 -8.90 19.47
CA THR A 125 -5.95 -9.08 18.01
C THR A 125 -7.25 -8.57 17.37
N ASN A 126 -7.15 -7.61 16.45
CA ASN A 126 -8.32 -6.95 15.84
C ASN A 126 -8.99 -7.79 14.75
N TRP A 127 -9.60 -8.90 15.13
CA TRP A 127 -10.31 -9.75 14.18
C TRP A 127 -11.65 -9.14 13.73
N ASN A 128 -11.76 -8.79 12.45
CA ASN A 128 -13.04 -8.55 11.79
C ASN A 128 -13.18 -9.45 10.55
N ARG A 129 -13.81 -10.61 10.74
CA ARG A 129 -13.90 -11.66 9.69
C ARG A 129 -14.66 -11.22 8.44
N LYS A 130 -15.55 -10.23 8.52
CA LYS A 130 -16.28 -9.69 7.36
C LYS A 130 -15.32 -9.04 6.35
N LEU A 131 -14.21 -8.49 6.84
CA LEU A 131 -13.20 -7.80 6.04
C LEU A 131 -11.92 -8.64 5.87
N GLY A 132 -11.43 -9.27 6.94
CA GLY A 132 -10.12 -9.94 6.94
C GLY A 132 -10.05 -11.35 6.34
N CYS A 133 -11.20 -11.99 6.06
CA CYS A 133 -11.28 -13.33 5.49
C CYS A 133 -11.71 -13.28 4.01
N LYS A 134 -10.78 -13.00 3.09
CA LYS A 134 -11.05 -12.86 1.65
C LYS A 134 -10.31 -13.87 0.77
N CYS A 135 -9.65 -14.87 1.40
CA CYS A 135 -8.78 -15.80 0.70
C CYS A 135 -7.67 -15.08 -0.11
N GLN A 136 -7.19 -13.95 0.41
CA GLN A 136 -6.24 -13.07 -0.26
C GLN A 136 -4.86 -13.70 -0.51
N TYR A 137 -4.53 -14.79 0.19
CA TYR A 137 -3.23 -15.48 0.11
C TYR A 137 -3.22 -16.68 -0.83
N LYS A 138 -4.27 -16.89 -1.63
CA LYS A 138 -4.42 -18.07 -2.50
C LYS A 138 -3.26 -18.27 -3.50
N HIS A 139 -2.54 -17.20 -3.83
CA HIS A 139 -1.38 -17.22 -4.72
C HIS A 139 -0.05 -17.56 -4.00
N ILE A 140 -0.06 -17.66 -2.66
CA ILE A 140 1.11 -17.98 -1.81
C ILE A 140 0.93 -19.35 -1.14
N VAL A 141 -0.32 -19.73 -0.83
CA VAL A 141 -0.64 -20.97 -0.13
C VAL A 141 -1.87 -21.63 -0.73
N ASP A 142 -1.88 -22.96 -0.78
CA ASP A 142 -3.02 -23.77 -1.26
C ASP A 142 -4.16 -23.87 -0.22
N TRP A 143 -4.49 -22.74 0.41
CA TRP A 143 -5.50 -22.64 1.47
C TRP A 143 -6.08 -21.22 1.55
N CYS A 144 -7.24 -21.08 2.20
CA CYS A 144 -7.82 -19.77 2.47
C CYS A 144 -7.55 -19.32 3.91
N GLY A 145 -6.75 -18.28 4.06
CA GLY A 145 -6.45 -17.64 5.35
C GLY A 145 -7.34 -16.44 5.66
N CYS A 146 -7.19 -15.95 6.88
CA CYS A 146 -7.73 -14.67 7.35
C CYS A 146 -6.61 -13.86 8.02
N SER A 147 -6.72 -12.53 7.99
CA SER A 147 -5.81 -11.65 8.72
C SER A 147 -6.56 -10.62 9.57
N PRO A 148 -6.03 -10.24 10.75
CA PRO A 148 -6.59 -9.15 11.54
C PRO A 148 -6.56 -7.81 10.79
N ASN A 149 -7.50 -6.94 11.10
CA ASN A 149 -7.56 -5.58 10.58
C ASN A 149 -6.63 -4.63 11.33
N ASP A 150 -6.35 -3.49 10.72
CA ASP A 150 -5.66 -2.40 11.40
C ASP A 150 -6.60 -1.67 12.36
N PHE A 151 -6.07 -1.24 13.51
CA PHE A 151 -6.81 -0.40 14.44
C PHE A 151 -7.04 1.00 13.88
N LYS A 152 -8.09 1.67 14.35
CA LYS A 152 -8.47 3.03 13.98
C LYS A 152 -8.76 3.87 15.23
N PRO A 153 -8.89 5.21 15.15
CA PRO A 153 -9.10 6.07 16.32
C PRO A 153 -10.29 5.65 17.20
N GLN A 154 -11.38 5.19 16.57
CA GLN A 154 -12.56 4.69 17.29
C GLN A 154 -12.29 3.46 18.17
N ASP A 155 -11.21 2.71 17.91
CA ASP A 155 -10.86 1.52 18.67
C ASP A 155 -10.11 1.83 19.97
N PHE A 156 -9.70 3.07 20.23
CA PHE A 156 -8.83 3.43 21.36
C PHE A 156 -9.36 2.91 22.71
N HIS A 157 -10.67 3.02 22.94
CA HIS A 157 -11.33 2.55 24.16
C HIS A 157 -11.09 1.06 24.45
N ARG A 158 -10.87 0.24 23.41
CA ARG A 158 -10.60 -1.21 23.55
C ARG A 158 -9.25 -1.47 24.20
N PHE A 159 -8.32 -0.51 24.17
CA PHE A 159 -7.05 -0.64 24.86
C PHE A 159 -7.21 -0.44 26.37
N GLN A 160 -8.26 0.22 26.84
CA GLN A 160 -8.45 0.53 28.26
C GLN A 160 -9.24 -0.54 29.03
N GLN A 161 -9.63 -1.65 28.38
CA GLN A 161 -10.39 -2.72 29.02
C GLN A 161 -9.59 -3.48 30.08
N THR A 162 -10.21 -3.73 31.23
CA THR A 162 -9.62 -4.41 32.40
C THR A 162 -10.12 -5.85 32.60
N ALA A 163 -10.97 -6.36 31.69
CA ALA A 163 -11.59 -7.69 31.82
C ALA A 163 -10.59 -8.85 31.89
N ARG A 164 -9.43 -8.71 31.24
CA ARG A 164 -8.30 -9.64 31.29
C ARG A 164 -6.99 -8.88 31.06
N PRO A 165 -5.85 -9.36 31.61
CA PRO A 165 -4.57 -8.70 31.40
C PRO A 165 -4.16 -8.77 29.92
N THR A 166 -3.84 -7.60 29.34
CA THR A 166 -3.35 -7.43 27.97
C THR A 166 -2.28 -6.35 27.91
N PHE A 167 -1.20 -6.63 27.18
CA PHE A 167 -0.01 -5.77 27.11
C PHE A 167 0.35 -5.35 25.69
N PHE A 168 -0.09 -6.10 24.68
CA PHE A 168 0.20 -5.81 23.26
C PHE A 168 -1.06 -5.95 22.39
N ALA A 169 -1.09 -5.22 21.27
CA ALA A 169 -2.17 -5.27 20.29
C ALA A 169 -1.63 -5.38 18.86
N ARG A 170 -2.46 -5.91 17.94
CA ARG A 170 -2.20 -5.89 16.51
C ARG A 170 -3.48 -5.92 15.65
N LYS A 171 -3.49 -5.33 14.46
CA LYS A 171 -2.36 -4.72 13.72
C LYS A 171 -2.44 -3.18 13.72
N PHE A 172 -1.29 -2.55 13.45
CA PHE A 172 -1.15 -1.11 13.23
C PHE A 172 -0.29 -0.93 11.97
N GLU A 173 -0.75 -0.10 11.05
CA GLU A 173 -0.01 0.26 9.82
C GLU A 173 -0.12 1.78 9.66
N ALA A 174 1.03 2.49 9.68
CA ALA A 174 1.04 3.96 9.67
C ALA A 174 0.52 4.55 8.36
N ILE A 175 0.74 3.88 7.23
CA ILE A 175 0.15 4.20 5.91
C ILE A 175 -1.39 4.02 5.87
N VAL A 176 -1.97 3.31 6.84
CA VAL A 176 -3.42 3.05 6.93
C VAL A 176 -4.10 3.95 7.96
N ASN A 177 -3.50 4.10 9.15
CA ASN A 177 -3.88 5.10 10.15
C ASN A 177 -2.77 5.25 11.22
N GLN A 178 -2.09 6.39 11.21
CA GLN A 178 -1.08 6.74 12.19
C GLN A 178 -1.69 7.45 13.42
N GLU A 179 -2.85 8.08 13.31
CA GLU A 179 -3.48 8.79 14.43
C GLU A 179 -3.64 7.90 15.68
N ILE A 180 -4.15 6.67 15.53
CA ILE A 180 -4.31 5.74 16.64
C ILE A 180 -2.97 5.31 17.26
N ILE A 181 -1.90 5.28 16.47
CA ILE A 181 -0.54 4.97 16.95
C ILE A 181 -0.06 6.11 17.85
N GLY A 182 -0.20 7.35 17.39
CA GLY A 182 0.17 8.55 18.16
C GLY A 182 -0.63 8.70 19.45
N GLN A 183 -1.95 8.42 19.40
CA GLN A 183 -2.81 8.40 20.59
C GLN A 183 -2.33 7.36 21.61
N LEU A 184 -1.99 6.16 21.15
CA LEU A 184 -1.55 5.07 22.03
C LEU A 184 -0.17 5.34 22.66
N ASP A 185 0.81 5.83 21.89
CA ASP A 185 2.13 6.17 22.42
C ASP A 185 2.04 7.29 23.47
N SER A 186 1.32 8.37 23.14
CA SER A 186 1.16 9.52 24.04
C SER A 186 0.41 9.16 25.32
N TYR A 187 -0.56 8.25 25.24
CA TYR A 187 -1.26 7.73 26.41
C TYR A 187 -0.35 6.90 27.33
N LEU A 188 0.59 6.13 26.77
CA LEU A 188 1.49 5.28 27.54
C LEU A 188 2.69 6.03 28.11
N TYR A 189 3.24 7.01 27.37
CA TYR A 189 4.53 7.63 27.66
C TYR A 189 4.51 9.17 27.67
N GLY A 190 3.32 9.78 27.70
CA GLY A 190 3.14 11.23 27.72
C GLY A 190 3.35 11.88 26.36
N ASN A 191 2.98 13.16 26.23
CA ASN A 191 3.17 13.91 24.99
C ASN A 191 4.65 14.25 24.76
N TYR A 192 5.05 14.36 23.50
CA TYR A 192 6.29 15.03 23.13
C TYR A 192 6.26 16.53 23.52
N PRO A 193 7.42 17.18 23.71
CA PRO A 193 7.48 18.61 23.97
C PRO A 193 6.75 19.46 22.91
N ALA A 194 6.25 20.63 23.32
CA ALA A 194 5.63 21.56 22.39
C ALA A 194 6.65 22.02 21.33
N GLY A 195 6.22 22.02 20.06
CA GLY A 195 7.08 22.39 18.93
C GLY A 195 7.90 21.24 18.32
N THR A 196 7.81 20.01 18.84
CA THR A 196 8.43 18.84 18.20
C THR A 196 7.87 18.63 16.78
N PRO A 197 8.73 18.64 15.74
CA PRO A 197 8.30 18.47 14.35
C PRO A 197 7.94 17.01 14.04
N GLY A 198 7.39 16.77 12.85
CA GLY A 198 7.20 15.42 12.31
C GLY A 198 6.11 14.55 12.97
N LEU A 199 5.52 14.96 14.11
CA LEU A 199 4.58 14.12 14.89
C LEU A 199 3.34 13.65 14.12
N ARG A 200 2.89 14.41 13.12
CA ARG A 200 1.73 14.07 12.27
C ARG A 200 2.12 13.59 10.88
N SER A 201 3.42 13.56 10.58
CA SER A 201 3.96 13.15 9.30
C SER A 201 4.39 11.68 9.36
N TYR A 202 4.45 11.01 8.21
CA TYR A 202 5.02 9.67 8.09
C TYR A 202 5.70 9.55 6.74
N TRP A 203 6.89 8.95 6.74
CA TRP A 203 7.71 8.71 5.56
C TRP A 203 7.99 7.21 5.46
N GLU A 204 7.78 6.64 4.28
CA GLU A 204 8.04 5.22 4.02
C GLU A 204 8.83 5.08 2.73
N ASN A 205 10.05 4.55 2.82
CA ASN A 205 10.88 4.26 1.65
C ASN A 205 10.24 3.11 0.86
N VAL A 206 10.05 3.31 -0.44
CA VAL A 206 9.51 2.31 -1.38
C VAL A 206 10.50 1.96 -2.50
N TYR A 207 11.68 2.58 -2.47
CA TYR A 207 12.81 2.29 -3.35
C TYR A 207 14.08 2.92 -2.78
N ASP A 208 15.15 2.13 -2.73
CA ASP A 208 16.48 2.59 -2.35
C ASP A 208 17.51 2.13 -3.40
N GLU A 209 18.47 2.99 -3.72
CA GLU A 209 19.49 2.75 -4.75
C GLU A 209 20.23 1.40 -4.62
N PRO A 210 20.60 0.91 -3.41
CA PRO A 210 21.31 -0.37 -3.24
C PRO A 210 20.55 -1.58 -3.80
N ASP A 211 19.21 -1.53 -3.87
CA ASP A 211 18.40 -2.62 -4.44
C ASP A 211 18.47 -2.65 -5.98
N GLY A 212 19.01 -1.59 -6.59
CA GLY A 212 19.18 -1.44 -8.03
C GLY A 212 17.85 -1.24 -8.78
N ILE A 213 17.93 -0.64 -9.97
CA ILE A 213 16.74 -0.34 -10.79
C ILE A 213 15.95 -1.57 -11.24
N HIS A 214 16.55 -2.77 -11.17
CA HIS A 214 15.89 -4.02 -11.55
C HIS A 214 14.81 -4.45 -10.54
N SER A 215 14.83 -3.94 -9.31
CA SER A 215 13.76 -4.12 -8.33
C SER A 215 12.50 -3.32 -8.68
N LEU A 216 12.64 -2.24 -9.46
CA LEU A 216 11.52 -1.43 -9.93
C LEU A 216 10.82 -2.05 -11.14
N SER A 217 9.58 -1.64 -11.39
CA SER A 217 8.93 -1.86 -12.69
C SER A 217 9.35 -0.77 -13.69
N ASP A 218 9.16 -1.02 -15.00
CA ASP A 218 9.41 0.01 -16.03
C ASP A 218 8.43 1.20 -15.87
N VAL A 219 7.24 0.97 -15.31
CA VAL A 219 6.24 1.99 -14.98
C VAL A 219 6.78 2.94 -13.90
N ALA A 220 7.21 2.38 -12.76
CA ALA A 220 7.72 3.18 -11.65
C ALA A 220 8.98 3.94 -12.06
N LEU A 221 9.93 3.28 -12.73
CA LEU A 221 11.15 3.93 -13.22
C LEU A 221 10.82 5.09 -14.17
N THR A 222 9.94 4.89 -15.15
CA THR A 222 9.50 5.94 -16.08
C THR A 222 8.91 7.16 -15.33
N LEU A 223 8.00 6.93 -14.40
CA LEU A 223 7.29 7.99 -13.69
C LEU A 223 8.19 8.73 -12.70
N TYR A 224 9.06 8.02 -11.98
CA TYR A 224 10.04 8.64 -11.08
C TYR A 224 11.03 9.53 -11.84
N HIS A 225 11.47 9.12 -13.04
CA HIS A 225 12.28 9.99 -13.91
C HIS A 225 11.52 11.24 -14.37
N SER A 226 10.23 11.11 -14.71
CA SER A 226 9.40 12.28 -15.05
C SER A 226 9.23 13.23 -13.86
N PHE A 227 9.00 12.69 -12.66
CA PHE A 227 8.92 13.45 -11.41
C PHE A 227 10.17 14.27 -11.13
N ILE A 228 11.36 13.69 -11.34
CA ILE A 228 12.63 14.42 -11.25
C ILE A 228 12.61 15.62 -12.20
N ARG A 229 12.34 15.40 -13.49
CA ARG A 229 12.33 16.48 -14.51
C ARG A 229 11.31 17.57 -14.20
N LEU A 230 10.15 17.23 -13.63
CA LEU A 230 9.18 18.23 -13.16
C LEU A 230 9.72 19.08 -12.00
N GLY A 231 10.44 18.48 -11.05
CA GLY A 231 11.14 19.19 -9.97
C GLY A 231 12.20 20.16 -10.50
N LEU A 232 12.98 19.75 -11.50
CA LEU A 232 14.01 20.61 -12.11
C LEU A 232 13.40 21.80 -12.86
N ARG A 233 12.31 21.58 -13.59
CA ARG A 233 11.56 22.68 -14.23
C ARG A 233 11.01 23.68 -13.20
N ARG A 234 10.56 23.18 -12.04
CA ARG A 234 10.16 24.06 -10.92
C ARG A 234 11.33 24.89 -10.41
N ALA A 235 12.50 24.29 -10.18
CA ALA A 235 13.68 25.02 -9.72
C ALA A 235 14.10 26.13 -10.69
N GLU A 236 14.08 25.84 -12.00
CA GLU A 236 14.41 26.83 -13.03
C GLU A 236 13.41 28.01 -13.02
N SER A 237 12.12 27.72 -12.87
CA SER A 237 11.04 28.73 -12.90
C SER A 237 10.86 29.51 -11.59
N SER A 238 11.39 29.03 -10.46
CA SER A 238 11.29 29.72 -9.17
C SER A 238 12.30 30.87 -9.03
N LEU A 239 13.37 30.87 -9.83
CA LEU A 239 14.33 31.96 -9.85
C LEU A 239 13.90 33.02 -10.89
N HIS A 240 13.50 34.20 -10.40
CA HIS A 240 13.26 35.37 -11.25
C HIS A 240 14.56 36.18 -11.37
N THR A 241 15.21 36.10 -12.53
CA THR A 241 16.44 36.83 -12.83
C THR A 241 16.47 37.22 -14.32
N ASP A 242 17.05 38.38 -14.61
CA ASP A 242 17.33 38.83 -15.99
C ASP A 242 18.69 38.32 -16.51
N GLY A 243 19.51 37.74 -15.62
CA GLY A 243 20.85 37.22 -15.92
C GLY A 243 20.90 35.70 -16.13
N GLU A 244 22.07 35.11 -15.89
CA GLU A 244 22.22 33.64 -15.92
C GLU A 244 21.38 32.99 -14.82
N ASN A 245 20.54 32.02 -15.19
CA ASN A 245 19.71 31.28 -14.24
C ASN A 245 20.53 30.16 -13.60
N SER A 246 20.98 30.38 -12.36
CA SER A 246 21.77 29.42 -11.57
C SER A 246 20.95 28.27 -10.96
N CYS A 247 19.68 28.14 -11.33
CA CYS A 247 18.79 27.04 -10.96
C CYS A 247 18.44 26.15 -12.16
N ARG A 248 19.27 26.18 -13.22
CA ARG A 248 19.17 25.25 -14.36
C ARG A 248 19.98 23.99 -14.10
N TYR A 249 19.36 22.84 -14.33
CA TYR A 249 19.94 21.54 -13.99
C TYR A 249 19.84 20.55 -15.14
N TYR A 250 20.81 19.65 -15.22
CA TYR A 250 20.76 18.46 -16.06
C TYR A 250 20.66 17.20 -15.17
N PRO A 251 19.66 16.32 -15.38
CA PRO A 251 19.49 15.11 -14.57
C PRO A 251 20.62 14.10 -14.81
N MET A 252 21.09 13.45 -13.74
CA MET A 252 22.17 12.47 -13.78
C MET A 252 21.72 11.14 -13.21
N GLY A 253 21.94 10.05 -13.96
CA GLY A 253 21.68 8.68 -13.49
C GLY A 253 20.20 8.38 -13.26
N HIS A 254 19.91 7.60 -12.22
CA HIS A 254 18.57 7.17 -11.82
C HIS A 254 18.19 7.79 -10.45
N PRO A 255 16.91 7.72 -10.03
CA PRO A 255 16.55 8.07 -8.65
C PRO A 255 17.45 7.33 -7.66
N ALA A 256 17.82 8.00 -6.57
CA ALA A 256 18.62 7.41 -5.51
C ALA A 256 17.74 6.85 -4.37
N SER A 257 16.59 7.46 -4.11
CA SER A 257 15.56 6.87 -3.24
C SER A 257 14.19 7.50 -3.51
N VAL A 258 13.13 6.77 -3.16
CA VAL A 258 11.75 7.26 -3.24
C VAL A 258 10.99 6.97 -1.95
N HIS A 259 10.34 7.99 -1.39
CA HIS A 259 9.49 7.86 -0.22
C HIS A 259 8.03 8.18 -0.53
N LEU A 260 7.09 7.43 0.07
CA LEU A 260 5.73 7.89 0.29
C LEU A 260 5.74 8.94 1.41
N TYR A 261 5.03 10.04 1.23
CA TYR A 261 4.86 11.06 2.26
C TYR A 261 3.39 11.18 2.66
N PHE A 262 3.12 11.05 3.96
CA PHE A 262 1.80 11.25 4.56
C PHE A 262 1.85 12.38 5.57
N LEU A 263 0.77 13.17 5.62
CA LEU A 263 0.56 14.19 6.64
C LEU A 263 -0.88 14.10 7.14
N ALA A 264 -1.02 13.79 8.44
CA ALA A 264 -2.30 13.58 9.11
C ALA A 264 -3.19 12.56 8.38
N ASP A 265 -2.68 11.34 8.20
CA ASP A 265 -3.36 10.21 7.54
C ASP A 265 -3.84 10.49 6.11
N ARG A 266 -3.23 11.48 5.45
CA ARG A 266 -3.49 11.81 4.03
C ARG A 266 -2.21 11.69 3.23
N PHE A 267 -2.27 10.92 2.16
CA PHE A 267 -1.20 10.83 1.17
C PHE A 267 -0.92 12.20 0.55
N GLN A 268 0.33 12.64 0.61
CA GLN A 268 0.82 13.90 0.06
C GLN A 268 1.60 13.70 -1.24
N GLY A 269 1.85 12.45 -1.65
CA GLY A 269 2.60 12.13 -2.85
C GLY A 269 3.96 11.49 -2.57
N PHE A 270 4.89 11.68 -3.49
CA PHE A 270 6.22 11.08 -3.47
C PHE A 270 7.30 12.11 -3.18
N LEU A 271 8.34 11.69 -2.46
CA LEU A 271 9.61 12.39 -2.36
C LEU A 271 10.66 11.60 -3.13
N ILE A 272 11.32 12.24 -4.09
CA ILE A 272 12.29 11.58 -4.97
C ILE A 272 13.64 12.24 -4.75
N LYS A 273 14.62 11.48 -4.23
CA LYS A 273 16.02 11.90 -4.12
C LYS A 273 16.75 11.59 -5.42
N HIS A 274 17.49 12.54 -5.97
CA HIS A 274 18.18 12.39 -7.26
C HIS A 274 19.42 13.26 -7.38
N HIS A 275 20.27 12.92 -8.35
CA HIS A 275 21.51 13.63 -8.65
C HIS A 275 21.36 14.47 -9.91
N VAL A 276 21.97 15.66 -9.90
CA VAL A 276 21.93 16.59 -11.01
C VAL A 276 23.24 17.34 -11.18
N THR A 277 23.50 17.86 -12.37
CA THR A 277 24.54 18.86 -12.60
C THR A 277 23.91 20.25 -12.66
N ASN A 278 24.30 21.16 -11.77
CA ASN A 278 23.96 22.58 -11.88
C ASN A 278 24.73 23.19 -13.05
N LEU A 279 24.02 23.75 -14.02
CA LEU A 279 24.61 24.17 -15.29
C LEU A 279 25.40 25.48 -15.20
N ALA A 280 25.07 26.38 -14.25
CA ALA A 280 25.78 27.65 -14.11
C ALA A 280 27.18 27.47 -13.51
N VAL A 281 27.32 26.54 -12.57
CA VAL A 281 28.61 26.28 -11.89
C VAL A 281 29.27 24.95 -12.30
N SER A 282 28.61 24.15 -13.13
CA SER A 282 29.08 22.84 -13.60
C SER A 282 29.47 21.88 -12.45
N LYS A 283 28.67 21.87 -11.37
CA LYS A 283 28.88 21.01 -10.19
C LYS A 283 27.73 20.03 -10.01
N LEU A 284 28.06 18.85 -9.50
CA LEU A 284 27.07 17.85 -9.13
C LEU A 284 26.43 18.24 -7.78
N GLU A 285 25.11 18.19 -7.74
CA GLU A 285 24.28 18.43 -6.56
C GLU A 285 23.33 17.26 -6.35
N THR A 286 22.89 17.06 -5.10
CA THR A 286 21.88 16.06 -4.74
C THR A 286 20.65 16.78 -4.19
N LEU A 287 19.50 16.51 -4.80
CA LEU A 287 18.25 17.19 -4.51
C LEU A 287 17.18 16.17 -4.08
N GLU A 288 16.14 16.65 -3.41
CA GLU A 288 14.91 15.89 -3.19
C GLU A 288 13.72 16.71 -3.72
N THR A 289 12.84 16.06 -4.48
CA THR A 289 11.64 16.70 -5.06
C THR A 289 10.38 16.10 -4.47
N TRP A 290 9.46 16.97 -4.03
CA TRP A 290 8.13 16.57 -3.58
C TRP A 290 7.10 16.71 -4.71
N MET A 291 6.55 15.58 -5.13
CA MET A 291 5.51 15.48 -6.16
C MET A 291 4.17 15.08 -5.55
N MET A 292 3.14 15.91 -5.75
CA MET A 292 1.78 15.65 -5.27
C MET A 292 0.80 15.46 -6.44
N PRO A 293 -0.11 14.47 -6.40
CA PRO A 293 -1.13 14.31 -7.43
C PRO A 293 -2.17 15.43 -7.34
N LYS A 294 -2.64 15.93 -8.48
CA LYS A 294 -3.72 16.91 -8.54
C LYS A 294 -5.05 16.24 -8.18
N LYS A 295 -5.96 17.01 -7.56
CA LYS A 295 -7.32 16.55 -7.28
C LYS A 295 -8.10 16.44 -8.60
N VAL A 296 -8.53 15.23 -8.93
CA VAL A 296 -9.23 14.91 -10.19
C VAL A 296 -10.69 14.50 -10.00
N PHE A 297 -11.07 14.04 -8.80
CA PHE A 297 -12.46 13.71 -8.49
C PHE A 297 -13.32 14.97 -8.43
N LYS A 298 -14.43 14.97 -9.17
CA LYS A 298 -15.39 16.06 -9.25
C LYS A 298 -16.81 15.52 -9.18
N ILE A 299 -17.64 16.12 -8.32
CA ILE A 299 -19.09 15.92 -8.34
C ILE A 299 -19.66 16.85 -9.41
N ALA A 300 -20.67 16.38 -10.15
CA ALA A 300 -21.31 17.13 -11.22
C ALA A 300 -22.02 18.40 -10.69
N SER A 301 -22.11 19.42 -11.54
CA SER A 301 -22.84 20.67 -11.28
C SER A 301 -23.84 20.90 -12.42
N PRO A 302 -25.16 21.05 -12.14
CA PRO A 302 -25.78 21.01 -10.81
C PRO A 302 -25.66 19.64 -10.15
N PRO A 303 -25.60 19.57 -8.80
CA PRO A 303 -25.58 18.29 -8.10
C PRO A 303 -26.81 17.48 -8.48
N SER A 304 -26.62 16.19 -8.77
CA SER A 304 -27.75 15.27 -8.89
C SER A 304 -28.51 15.21 -7.57
N ASP A 305 -29.82 14.96 -7.60
CA ASP A 305 -30.65 14.63 -6.42
C ASP A 305 -30.10 13.40 -5.65
N PHE A 306 -29.17 12.67 -6.28
CA PHE A 306 -28.46 11.54 -5.74
C PHE A 306 -27.22 11.93 -4.91
N GLY A 307 -27.32 11.81 -3.58
CA GLY A 307 -26.29 12.25 -2.64
C GLY A 307 -25.45 11.15 -1.95
N ARG A 308 -25.58 9.87 -2.32
CA ARG A 308 -24.84 8.79 -1.61
C ARG A 308 -23.36 8.70 -1.99
N LEU A 309 -22.97 9.08 -3.20
CA LEU A 309 -21.58 8.98 -3.64
C LEU A 309 -20.71 9.97 -2.86
N GLN A 310 -19.67 9.47 -2.20
CA GLN A 310 -18.72 10.29 -1.44
C GLN A 310 -17.39 10.47 -2.18
N PHE A 311 -16.93 9.43 -2.87
CA PHE A 311 -15.63 9.43 -3.55
C PHE A 311 -15.58 8.37 -4.64
N SER A 312 -14.74 8.59 -5.65
CA SER A 312 -14.44 7.64 -6.72
C SER A 312 -12.97 7.72 -7.12
N GLU A 313 -12.34 6.56 -7.28
CA GLU A 313 -10.91 6.42 -7.52
C GLU A 313 -10.63 5.26 -8.48
N VAL A 314 -9.51 5.34 -9.19
CA VAL A 314 -9.01 4.27 -10.05
C VAL A 314 -7.58 3.94 -9.62
N GLY A 315 -7.26 2.65 -9.49
CA GLY A 315 -5.94 2.19 -9.10
C GLY A 315 -5.75 0.69 -9.31
N THR A 316 -4.66 0.15 -8.79
CA THR A 316 -4.34 -1.29 -8.74
C THR A 316 -4.07 -1.72 -7.30
N ASP A 317 -4.01 -3.03 -7.06
CA ASP A 317 -3.69 -3.61 -5.75
C ASP A 317 -4.68 -3.20 -4.67
N TRP A 318 -5.97 -3.40 -4.97
CA TRP A 318 -7.06 -3.17 -4.02
C TRP A 318 -6.96 -4.11 -2.81
N ASP A 319 -6.73 -3.52 -1.64
CA ASP A 319 -6.79 -4.21 -0.36
C ASP A 319 -8.25 -4.27 0.12
N ALA A 320 -8.89 -5.42 -0.06
CA ALA A 320 -10.28 -5.62 0.37
C ALA A 320 -10.48 -5.59 1.90
N LYS A 321 -9.41 -5.81 2.69
CA LYS A 321 -9.45 -5.80 4.15
C LYS A 321 -9.46 -4.37 4.68
N GLU A 322 -8.57 -3.51 4.17
CA GLU A 322 -8.43 -2.11 4.60
C GLU A 322 -9.18 -1.10 3.70
N ARG A 323 -9.69 -1.55 2.55
CA ARG A 323 -10.51 -0.80 1.59
C ARG A 323 -9.78 0.42 1.02
N LEU A 324 -8.58 0.18 0.49
CA LEU A 324 -7.72 1.17 -0.17
C LEU A 324 -6.88 0.49 -1.27
N PHE A 325 -6.31 1.28 -2.17
CA PHE A 325 -5.30 0.79 -3.12
C PHE A 325 -3.90 0.85 -2.49
N ARG A 326 -3.14 -0.25 -2.60
CA ARG A 326 -1.74 -0.29 -2.11
C ARG A 326 -0.77 0.40 -3.08
N ASN A 327 -1.14 0.53 -4.36
CA ASN A 327 -0.50 1.46 -5.28
C ASN A 327 -0.98 2.90 -4.99
N PHE A 328 -0.46 3.51 -3.91
CA PHE A 328 -0.92 4.82 -3.40
C PHE A 328 -0.84 5.96 -4.42
N GLY A 329 0.13 5.90 -5.34
CA GLY A 329 0.29 6.90 -6.38
C GLY A 329 -0.65 6.73 -7.57
N GLY A 330 -1.36 5.59 -7.68
CA GLY A 330 -2.07 5.22 -8.89
C GLY A 330 -1.16 5.22 -10.13
N LEU A 331 0.08 4.75 -9.97
CA LEU A 331 1.07 4.71 -11.04
C LEU A 331 0.70 3.57 -11.98
N LEU A 332 0.32 3.88 -13.23
CA LEU A 332 -0.16 2.91 -14.22
C LEU A 332 0.57 3.08 -15.55
N GLY A 333 0.93 1.95 -16.15
CA GLY A 333 1.42 1.82 -17.52
C GLY A 333 0.40 1.16 -18.45
N PRO A 334 0.75 0.99 -19.74
CA PRO A 334 -0.18 0.52 -20.75
C PRO A 334 -0.62 -0.94 -20.58
N MET A 335 0.11 -1.74 -19.79
CA MET A 335 -0.19 -3.15 -19.56
C MET A 335 -0.91 -3.40 -18.22
N ASP A 336 -1.18 -2.36 -17.44
CA ASP A 336 -1.89 -2.53 -16.17
C ASP A 336 -3.40 -2.72 -16.40
N GLU A 337 -4.03 -3.43 -15.47
CA GLU A 337 -5.47 -3.69 -15.47
C GLU A 337 -6.15 -2.88 -14.35
N PRO A 338 -6.62 -1.64 -14.63
CA PRO A 338 -7.11 -0.73 -13.61
C PRO A 338 -8.43 -1.20 -12.98
N VAL A 339 -8.58 -0.91 -11.70
CA VAL A 339 -9.80 -1.18 -10.91
C VAL A 339 -10.46 0.14 -10.57
N GLY A 340 -11.76 0.26 -10.85
CA GLY A 340 -12.56 1.41 -10.42
C GLY A 340 -13.21 1.13 -9.07
N MET A 341 -13.07 2.06 -8.13
CA MET A 341 -13.65 1.98 -6.78
C MET A 341 -14.56 3.18 -6.49
N GLN A 342 -15.65 2.94 -5.78
CA GLN A 342 -16.58 3.98 -5.32
C GLN A 342 -16.86 3.82 -3.83
N LYS A 343 -16.91 4.94 -3.13
CA LYS A 343 -17.27 5.03 -1.71
C LYS A 343 -18.66 5.65 -1.55
N TRP A 344 -19.47 5.05 -0.69
CA TRP A 344 -20.88 5.38 -0.52
C TRP A 344 -21.21 5.72 0.92
N GLY A 345 -22.10 6.70 1.10
CA GLY A 345 -22.83 6.92 2.34
C GLY A 345 -24.03 5.98 2.49
N LYS A 346 -24.65 6.01 3.67
CA LYS A 346 -25.90 5.29 3.95
C LYS A 346 -27.05 5.85 3.13
N GLY A 347 -27.98 5.01 2.72
CA GLY A 347 -29.19 5.42 2.00
C GLY A 347 -29.92 4.22 1.37
N PRO A 348 -31.02 4.43 0.63
CA PRO A 348 -31.75 3.34 -0.04
C PRO A 348 -30.94 2.70 -1.16
N ASN A 349 -31.37 1.51 -1.59
CA ASN A 349 -30.78 0.83 -2.74
C ASN A 349 -30.90 1.72 -4.00
N VAL A 350 -29.86 1.76 -4.81
CA VAL A 350 -29.84 2.53 -6.06
C VAL A 350 -29.01 1.80 -7.11
N THR A 351 -29.26 2.05 -8.38
CA THR A 351 -28.41 1.57 -9.48
C THR A 351 -27.76 2.76 -10.17
N VAL A 352 -26.45 2.70 -10.39
CA VAL A 352 -25.71 3.72 -11.14
C VAL A 352 -25.00 3.10 -12.34
N THR A 353 -24.77 3.91 -13.37
CA THR A 353 -24.02 3.53 -14.56
C THR A 353 -22.60 4.05 -14.45
N VAL A 354 -21.61 3.17 -14.67
CA VAL A 354 -20.18 3.52 -14.71
C VAL A 354 -19.70 3.45 -16.15
N ILE A 355 -19.00 4.48 -16.60
CA ILE A 355 -18.51 4.62 -17.98
C ILE A 355 -17.02 4.92 -17.98
N TRP A 356 -16.24 4.13 -18.72
CA TRP A 356 -14.81 4.29 -18.89
C TRP A 356 -14.53 4.91 -20.26
N VAL A 357 -13.84 6.05 -20.26
CA VAL A 357 -13.54 6.84 -21.47
C VAL A 357 -12.04 7.00 -21.60
N ASP A 358 -11.51 6.62 -22.76
CA ASP A 358 -10.09 6.72 -23.08
C ASP A 358 -9.66 8.15 -23.47
N PRO A 359 -8.34 8.41 -23.65
CA PRO A 359 -7.82 9.75 -23.91
C PRO A 359 -8.27 10.41 -25.23
N VAL A 360 -8.88 9.65 -26.15
CA VAL A 360 -9.38 10.15 -27.45
C VAL A 360 -10.89 9.94 -27.57
N ASN A 361 -11.59 9.90 -26.43
CA ASN A 361 -13.05 9.76 -26.30
C ASN A 361 -13.64 8.43 -26.78
N VAL A 362 -12.84 7.36 -26.89
CA VAL A 362 -13.39 6.01 -27.09
C VAL A 362 -13.98 5.52 -25.77
N ILE A 363 -15.25 5.13 -25.79
CA ILE A 363 -15.89 4.50 -24.63
C ILE A 363 -15.43 3.04 -24.56
N ALA A 364 -14.62 2.73 -23.56
CA ALA A 364 -13.97 1.42 -23.40
C ALA A 364 -14.87 0.39 -22.73
N ALA A 365 -15.67 0.80 -21.74
CA ALA A 365 -16.61 -0.06 -21.02
C ALA A 365 -17.78 0.76 -20.46
N THR A 366 -18.95 0.13 -20.38
CA THR A 366 -20.13 0.66 -19.68
C THR A 366 -20.80 -0.49 -18.92
N TYR A 367 -21.15 -0.27 -17.66
CA TYR A 367 -21.87 -1.25 -16.85
C TYR A 367 -22.65 -0.57 -15.72
N ASP A 368 -23.75 -1.21 -15.34
CA ASP A 368 -24.56 -0.79 -14.19
C ASP A 368 -24.14 -1.57 -12.93
N ILE A 369 -24.18 -0.90 -11.79
CA ILE A 369 -23.94 -1.51 -10.48
C ILE A 369 -25.08 -1.20 -9.52
N LEU A 370 -25.57 -2.24 -8.84
CA LEU A 370 -26.52 -2.09 -7.73
C LEU A 370 -25.75 -1.73 -6.46
N ILE A 371 -26.11 -0.61 -5.84
CA ILE A 371 -25.58 -0.15 -4.56
C ILE A 371 -26.60 -0.45 -3.47
N GLU A 372 -26.35 -1.51 -2.71
CA GLU A 372 -27.19 -1.85 -1.56
C GLU A 372 -27.17 -0.76 -0.48
N SER A 373 -28.20 -0.76 0.37
CA SER A 373 -28.37 0.24 1.43
C SER A 373 -27.27 0.23 2.49
N THR A 374 -26.62 -0.94 2.66
CA THR A 374 -25.50 -1.14 3.59
C THR A 374 -24.13 -1.14 2.91
N ALA A 375 -24.09 -0.97 1.58
CA ALA A 375 -22.83 -0.92 0.84
C ALA A 375 -22.08 0.37 1.19
N GLU A 376 -20.84 0.21 1.64
CA GLU A 376 -19.92 1.32 1.94
C GLU A 376 -18.91 1.53 0.80
N PHE A 377 -18.51 0.43 0.13
CA PHE A 377 -17.56 0.42 -0.97
C PHE A 377 -18.00 -0.56 -2.04
N THR A 378 -17.86 -0.17 -3.30
CA THR A 378 -17.95 -1.07 -4.47
C THR A 378 -16.70 -0.92 -5.30
N HIS A 379 -16.28 -1.99 -5.96
CA HIS A 379 -15.16 -1.94 -6.90
C HIS A 379 -15.36 -2.99 -8.00
N TYR A 380 -14.83 -2.70 -9.18
CA TYR A 380 -14.87 -3.61 -10.31
C TYR A 380 -13.68 -3.40 -11.23
N LYS A 381 -13.14 -4.50 -11.76
CA LYS A 381 -12.06 -4.51 -12.74
C LYS A 381 -12.65 -4.88 -14.11
N PRO A 382 -12.89 -3.90 -15.00
CA PRO A 382 -13.39 -4.21 -16.34
C PRO A 382 -12.33 -5.00 -17.15
N PRO A 383 -12.74 -6.00 -17.95
CA PRO A 383 -11.83 -6.79 -18.77
C PRO A 383 -11.44 -6.02 -20.04
N LEU A 384 -10.62 -4.98 -19.88
CA LEU A 384 -10.17 -4.14 -20.99
C LEU A 384 -9.02 -4.83 -21.74
N ASN A 385 -9.11 -4.93 -23.06
CA ASN A 385 -8.02 -5.40 -23.90
C ASN A 385 -6.80 -4.48 -23.77
N LEU A 386 -5.61 -5.10 -23.70
CA LEU A 386 -4.32 -4.43 -23.58
C LEU A 386 -3.60 -4.31 -24.94
N PRO A 387 -2.65 -3.37 -25.11
CA PRO A 387 -2.32 -2.31 -24.15
C PRO A 387 -3.37 -1.20 -24.11
N LEU A 388 -3.56 -0.58 -22.95
CA LEU A 388 -4.35 0.64 -22.81
C LEU A 388 -3.67 1.80 -23.54
N ARG A 389 -4.45 2.62 -24.26
CA ARG A 389 -3.93 3.82 -24.91
C ARG A 389 -3.37 4.79 -23.84
N PRO A 390 -2.10 5.23 -23.95
CA PRO A 390 -1.54 6.19 -22.99
C PRO A 390 -2.23 7.54 -23.06
N GLY A 391 -2.31 8.21 -21.91
CA GLY A 391 -2.96 9.50 -21.73
C GLY A 391 -3.86 9.54 -20.49
N VAL A 392 -4.62 10.63 -20.38
CA VAL A 392 -5.53 10.84 -19.24
C VAL A 392 -6.90 10.25 -19.55
N TRP A 393 -7.22 9.15 -18.87
CA TRP A 393 -8.51 8.49 -18.92
C TRP A 393 -9.52 9.17 -18.00
N THR A 394 -10.81 8.97 -18.27
CA THR A 394 -11.90 9.49 -17.44
C THR A 394 -12.89 8.38 -17.11
N VAL A 395 -13.27 8.26 -15.83
CA VAL A 395 -14.36 7.40 -15.38
C VAL A 395 -15.50 8.29 -14.93
N LYS A 396 -16.68 8.10 -15.52
CA LYS A 396 -17.91 8.84 -15.20
C LYS A 396 -18.91 7.93 -14.47
N ILE A 397 -19.65 8.51 -13.54
CA ILE A 397 -20.75 7.87 -12.83
C ILE A 397 -22.03 8.64 -13.15
N LEU A 398 -23.07 7.94 -13.55
CA LEU A 398 -24.36 8.50 -13.93
C LEU A 398 -25.50 7.81 -13.18
N HIS A 399 -26.59 8.53 -12.99
CA HIS A 399 -27.84 8.00 -12.45
C HIS A 399 -28.96 8.34 -13.44
N HIS A 400 -29.56 7.34 -14.07
CA HIS A 400 -30.54 7.54 -15.17
C HIS A 400 -30.06 8.54 -16.24
N TRP A 401 -28.81 8.38 -16.71
CA TRP A 401 -28.14 9.27 -17.66
C TRP A 401 -27.85 10.70 -17.18
N VAL A 402 -28.18 11.03 -15.94
CA VAL A 402 -27.79 12.30 -15.30
C VAL A 402 -26.37 12.14 -14.72
N PRO A 403 -25.42 13.01 -15.07
CA PRO A 403 -24.07 12.97 -14.49
C PRO A 403 -24.10 13.13 -12.97
N VAL A 404 -23.41 12.26 -12.25
CA VAL A 404 -23.26 12.32 -10.78
C VAL A 404 -21.86 12.83 -10.43
N ALA A 405 -20.84 12.20 -10.98
CA ALA A 405 -19.45 12.55 -10.72
C ALA A 405 -18.52 12.00 -11.81
N GLU A 406 -17.28 12.45 -11.81
CA GLU A 406 -16.21 11.89 -12.59
C GLU A 406 -14.88 11.88 -11.83
N THR A 407 -13.99 11.00 -12.24
CA THR A 407 -12.59 10.98 -11.83
C THR A 407 -11.70 10.69 -13.03
N LYS A 408 -10.41 10.98 -12.93
CA LYS A 408 -9.44 10.79 -14.01
C LYS A 408 -8.24 10.01 -13.51
N PHE A 409 -7.58 9.29 -14.39
CA PHE A 409 -6.33 8.60 -14.09
C PHE A 409 -5.39 8.65 -15.29
N LEU A 410 -4.09 8.51 -15.04
CA LEU A 410 -3.06 8.55 -16.07
C LEU A 410 -2.61 7.13 -16.40
N VAL A 411 -2.68 6.77 -17.68
CA VAL A 411 -1.91 5.65 -18.23
C VAL A 411 -0.66 6.25 -18.86
N ALA A 412 0.50 6.07 -18.23
CA ALA A 412 1.73 6.70 -18.66
C ALA A 412 2.36 5.93 -19.84
N PRO A 413 2.80 6.60 -20.92
CA PRO A 413 3.66 5.95 -21.91
C PRO A 413 5.03 5.66 -21.28
N LEU A 414 5.62 4.50 -21.58
CA LEU A 414 6.86 4.04 -20.96
C LEU A 414 8.07 4.56 -21.72
N THR A 415 9.04 5.14 -21.03
CA THR A 415 10.34 5.51 -21.61
C THR A 415 11.37 4.39 -21.51
N PHE A 416 11.07 3.36 -20.71
CA PHE A 416 11.92 2.20 -20.48
C PHE A 416 11.23 0.90 -20.87
N SER A 417 12.03 -0.06 -21.34
CA SER A 417 11.67 -1.44 -21.62
C SER A 417 12.82 -2.31 -21.08
N ASN A 418 12.52 -3.17 -20.11
CA ASN A 418 13.54 -3.94 -19.37
C ASN A 418 14.65 -3.03 -18.80
N LYS A 419 14.26 -1.90 -18.20
CA LYS A 419 15.18 -0.91 -17.61
C LYS A 419 16.15 -0.21 -18.58
N GLN A 420 15.98 -0.42 -19.89
CA GLN A 420 16.73 0.26 -20.94
C GLN A 420 15.83 1.23 -21.69
N PRO A 421 16.36 2.30 -22.32
CA PRO A 421 15.55 3.20 -23.15
C PRO A 421 14.75 2.42 -24.20
N ILE A 422 13.44 2.67 -24.27
CA ILE A 422 12.53 1.93 -25.15
C ILE A 422 12.89 2.14 -26.63
N LYS A 423 12.81 1.06 -27.42
CA LYS A 423 13.07 1.10 -28.86
C LYS A 423 11.83 1.53 -29.66
N PRO A 424 11.98 2.10 -30.87
CA PRO A 424 10.84 2.56 -31.68
C PRO A 424 9.76 1.50 -31.93
N GLU A 425 10.14 0.27 -32.25
CA GLU A 425 9.18 -0.82 -32.51
C GLU A 425 8.39 -1.22 -31.25
N GLU A 426 9.07 -1.25 -30.10
CA GLU A 426 8.47 -1.55 -28.80
C GLU A 426 7.51 -0.42 -28.38
N ALA A 427 7.93 0.83 -28.52
CA ALA A 427 7.10 2.01 -28.25
C ALA A 427 5.82 2.00 -29.10
N LEU A 428 5.96 1.77 -30.42
CA LEU A 428 4.81 1.73 -31.33
C LEU A 428 3.82 0.62 -30.95
N LYS A 429 4.32 -0.56 -30.57
CA LYS A 429 3.48 -1.69 -30.14
C LYS A 429 2.77 -1.39 -28.82
N LEU A 430 3.45 -0.73 -27.88
CA LEU A 430 2.95 -0.52 -26.53
C LEU A 430 2.03 0.71 -26.40
N HIS A 431 2.26 1.76 -27.19
CA HIS A 431 1.61 3.07 -27.01
C HIS A 431 0.43 3.34 -27.96
N ASN A 432 0.12 2.44 -28.90
CA ASN A 432 -0.91 2.68 -29.92
C ASN A 432 -2.33 2.22 -29.51
N GLY A 433 -2.50 1.75 -28.27
CA GLY A 433 -3.75 1.17 -27.75
C GLY A 433 -4.02 -0.24 -28.27
N PRO A 434 -5.19 -0.84 -27.96
CA PRO A 434 -5.46 -2.21 -28.33
C PRO A 434 -5.72 -2.33 -29.84
N PRO A 435 -5.54 -3.54 -30.42
CA PRO A 435 -5.86 -3.79 -31.81
C PRO A 435 -7.28 -3.31 -32.15
N ARG A 436 -7.42 -2.60 -33.28
CA ARG A 436 -8.69 -2.01 -33.76
C ARG A 436 -9.34 -1.00 -32.80
N SER A 437 -8.64 -0.53 -31.76
CA SER A 437 -9.21 0.34 -30.71
C SER A 437 -10.43 -0.25 -30.00
N ALA A 438 -10.53 -1.58 -29.95
CA ALA A 438 -11.61 -2.29 -29.28
C ALA A 438 -11.14 -2.80 -27.92
N TYR A 439 -11.62 -2.17 -26.84
CA TYR A 439 -11.30 -2.57 -25.47
C TYR A 439 -12.14 -3.76 -24.98
N MET A 440 -13.29 -4.01 -25.61
CA MET A 440 -14.20 -5.12 -25.33
C MET A 440 -14.79 -5.64 -26.64
N GLU A 441 -15.37 -6.84 -26.64
CA GLU A 441 -16.12 -7.37 -27.79
C GLU A 441 -17.34 -6.49 -28.12
N GLN A 442 -17.99 -5.95 -27.08
CA GLN A 442 -19.10 -5.02 -27.22
C GLN A 442 -18.60 -3.61 -27.57
N SER A 443 -19.21 -2.99 -28.59
CA SER A 443 -18.97 -1.60 -28.96
C SER A 443 -19.97 -0.66 -28.28
N PHE A 444 -19.48 0.50 -27.84
CA PHE A 444 -20.28 1.53 -27.16
C PHE A 444 -20.34 2.86 -27.95
N GLN A 445 -19.98 2.85 -29.24
CA GLN A 445 -19.93 4.06 -30.07
C GLN A 445 -21.27 4.81 -30.15
N SER A 446 -22.40 4.11 -30.00
CA SER A 446 -23.74 4.73 -29.98
C SER A 446 -23.95 5.68 -28.79
N LEU A 447 -23.16 5.57 -27.73
CA LEU A 447 -23.25 6.42 -26.53
C LEU A 447 -22.44 7.72 -26.66
N ASN A 448 -21.52 7.81 -27.63
CA ASN A 448 -20.68 9.00 -27.82
C ASN A 448 -21.51 10.29 -28.04
N PRO A 449 -22.53 10.31 -28.93
CA PRO A 449 -23.38 11.49 -29.10
C PRO A 449 -24.22 11.79 -27.86
N VAL A 450 -24.74 10.75 -27.19
CA VAL A 450 -25.59 10.87 -25.99
C VAL A 450 -24.83 11.55 -24.85
N LEU A 451 -23.56 11.22 -24.68
CA LEU A 451 -22.70 11.74 -23.60
C LEU A 451 -21.89 12.97 -24.02
N SER A 452 -22.12 13.52 -25.21
CA SER A 452 -21.36 14.65 -25.77
C SER A 452 -19.83 14.38 -25.76
N LEU A 453 -19.43 13.19 -26.19
CA LEU A 453 -18.04 12.74 -26.32
C LEU A 453 -17.65 12.58 -27.80
N PRO A 454 -17.50 13.67 -28.58
CA PRO A 454 -17.10 13.57 -29.97
C PRO A 454 -15.66 13.06 -30.09
N ILE A 455 -15.44 12.10 -31.00
CA ILE A 455 -14.09 11.61 -31.34
C ILE A 455 -13.53 12.57 -32.39
N ASN A 456 -12.48 13.32 -32.02
CA ASN A 456 -11.83 14.26 -32.93
C ASN A 456 -10.74 13.55 -33.75
N PRO A 457 -10.86 13.47 -35.10
CA PRO A 457 -9.88 12.80 -35.95
C PRO A 457 -8.45 13.36 -35.79
N ALA A 458 -8.30 14.65 -35.53
CA ALA A 458 -6.99 15.27 -35.32
C ALA A 458 -6.32 14.78 -34.03
N GLN A 459 -7.09 14.57 -32.97
CA GLN A 459 -6.56 14.00 -31.71
C GLN A 459 -6.18 12.54 -31.86
N VAL A 460 -6.96 11.76 -32.61
CA VAL A 460 -6.64 10.36 -32.92
C VAL A 460 -5.34 10.25 -33.73
N GLU A 461 -5.17 11.11 -34.75
CA GLU A 461 -3.95 11.13 -35.56
C GLU A 461 -2.74 11.60 -34.74
N GLN A 462 -2.91 12.60 -33.87
CA GLN A 462 -1.85 13.01 -32.95
C GLN A 462 -1.46 11.89 -31.98
N ALA A 463 -2.43 11.11 -31.47
CA ALA A 463 -2.15 9.97 -30.60
C ALA A 463 -1.33 8.89 -31.32
N ARG A 464 -1.61 8.62 -32.62
CA ARG A 464 -0.81 7.70 -33.44
C ARG A 464 0.62 8.20 -33.64
N LYS A 465 0.81 9.50 -33.90
CA LYS A 465 2.13 10.13 -34.00
C LYS A 465 2.91 10.01 -32.68
N ASN A 466 2.25 10.28 -31.56
CA ASN A 466 2.85 10.13 -30.23
C ASN A 466 3.25 8.68 -29.94
N ALA A 467 2.45 7.69 -30.36
CA ALA A 467 2.75 6.28 -30.15
C ALA A 467 4.08 5.83 -30.80
N ALA A 468 4.47 6.46 -31.92
CA ALA A 468 5.74 6.18 -32.61
C ALA A 468 6.94 6.94 -32.03
N SER A 469 6.74 7.84 -31.05
CA SER A 469 7.81 8.67 -30.51
C SER A 469 8.73 7.90 -29.56
N THR A 470 10.01 8.26 -29.56
CA THR A 470 11.04 7.79 -28.62
C THR A 470 11.96 8.94 -28.22
N GLY A 471 12.87 8.71 -27.27
CA GLY A 471 13.85 9.71 -26.81
C GLY A 471 13.17 10.98 -26.30
N THR A 472 13.74 12.14 -26.64
CA THR A 472 13.28 13.45 -26.15
C THR A 472 11.83 13.78 -26.51
N ALA A 473 11.34 13.32 -27.67
CA ALA A 473 9.94 13.55 -28.07
C ALA A 473 8.97 12.76 -27.17
N LEU A 474 9.30 11.52 -26.83
CA LEU A 474 8.53 10.69 -25.91
C LEU A 474 8.58 11.23 -24.48
N GLU A 475 9.76 11.67 -24.03
CA GLU A 475 9.91 12.32 -22.72
C GLU A 475 9.06 13.58 -22.61
N ALA A 476 9.05 14.44 -23.63
CA ALA A 476 8.22 15.64 -23.66
C ALA A 476 6.71 15.33 -23.61
N TRP A 477 6.28 14.28 -24.32
CA TRP A 477 4.88 13.82 -24.28
C TRP A 477 4.51 13.31 -22.89
N LEU A 478 5.32 12.43 -22.30
CA LEU A 478 5.13 11.92 -20.94
C LEU A 478 5.08 13.07 -19.92
N ASP A 479 6.07 13.95 -19.95
CA ASP A 479 6.23 15.04 -18.99
C ASP A 479 5.10 16.07 -19.08
N SER A 480 4.45 16.20 -20.24
CA SER A 480 3.25 17.00 -20.44
C SER A 480 2.03 16.34 -19.76
N LEU A 481 1.84 15.03 -19.94
CA LEU A 481 0.77 14.27 -19.28
C LEU A 481 0.94 14.26 -17.75
N VAL A 482 2.17 14.04 -17.27
CA VAL A 482 2.51 14.07 -15.85
C VAL A 482 2.31 15.47 -15.29
N GLY A 483 2.77 16.52 -15.97
CA GLY A 483 2.51 17.91 -15.58
C GLY A 483 1.02 18.29 -15.56
N GLY A 484 0.20 17.60 -16.35
CA GLY A 484 -1.26 17.71 -16.33
C GLY A 484 -1.91 17.13 -15.07
N THR A 485 -1.33 16.09 -14.48
CA THR A 485 -1.94 15.26 -13.42
C THR A 485 -1.21 15.33 -12.07
N TRP A 486 0.04 15.81 -12.05
CA TRP A 486 0.90 15.96 -10.88
C TRP A 486 1.41 17.40 -10.76
N THR A 487 1.87 17.77 -9.58
CA THR A 487 2.48 19.08 -9.29
C THR A 487 3.75 18.88 -8.48
N ALA A 488 4.85 19.48 -8.94
CA ALA A 488 6.05 19.65 -8.14
C ALA A 488 5.74 20.71 -7.07
N MET A 489 5.50 20.25 -5.85
CA MET A 489 5.13 21.10 -4.73
C MET A 489 6.33 21.88 -4.24
N ASP A 490 7.48 21.21 -4.12
CA ASP A 490 8.72 21.82 -3.70
C ASP A 490 9.95 20.98 -4.09
N ILE A 491 11.12 21.59 -3.99
CA ILE A 491 12.43 20.94 -4.22
C ILE A 491 13.45 21.53 -3.25
N CYS A 492 14.33 20.69 -2.71
CA CYS A 492 15.36 21.09 -1.74
C CYS A 492 16.70 20.45 -2.09
N ALA A 493 17.79 21.03 -1.57
CA ALA A 493 19.14 20.48 -1.69
C ALA A 493 19.58 19.77 -0.40
N THR A 494 20.16 18.58 -0.52
CA THR A 494 20.66 17.83 0.66
C THR A 494 22.00 18.37 1.16
N GLY A 495 22.74 19.06 0.30
CA GLY A 495 24.05 19.66 0.59
C GLY A 495 24.18 21.08 0.03
N PRO A 496 25.41 21.58 -0.19
CA PRO A 496 25.64 22.89 -0.80
C PRO A 496 25.00 22.99 -2.20
N THR A 497 24.38 24.13 -2.52
CA THR A 497 23.73 24.40 -3.81
C THR A 497 24.05 25.81 -4.31
N ALA A 498 24.19 25.97 -5.63
CA ALA A 498 24.38 27.27 -6.28
C ALA A 498 23.06 27.97 -6.66
N CYS A 499 21.92 27.31 -6.47
CA CYS A 499 20.60 27.92 -6.70
C CYS A 499 20.16 28.71 -5.46
N PRO A 500 20.08 30.06 -5.52
CA PRO A 500 19.92 30.91 -4.34
C PRO A 500 18.53 30.82 -3.68
N VAL A 501 17.54 30.29 -4.40
CA VAL A 501 16.15 30.11 -3.92
C VAL A 501 15.88 28.71 -3.38
N MET A 502 16.88 27.82 -3.38
CA MET A 502 16.75 26.44 -2.96
C MET A 502 16.98 26.30 -1.44
N GLN A 503 16.00 25.76 -0.72
CA GLN A 503 16.15 25.49 0.72
C GLN A 503 16.96 24.20 0.95
N THR A 504 17.69 24.14 2.07
CA THR A 504 18.30 22.89 2.55
C THR A 504 17.25 21.91 3.04
N CYS A 505 17.30 20.66 2.60
CA CYS A 505 16.28 19.64 2.88
C CYS A 505 15.99 19.43 4.37
N SER A 506 17.01 19.41 5.22
CA SER A 506 16.87 19.24 6.67
C SER A 506 16.14 20.39 7.39
N GLN A 507 15.96 21.54 6.73
CA GLN A 507 15.23 22.70 7.26
C GLN A 507 13.78 22.74 6.80
N THR A 508 13.38 21.83 5.91
CA THR A 508 11.99 21.74 5.43
C THR A 508 11.11 20.97 6.42
N ALA A 509 9.79 21.05 6.25
CA ALA A 509 8.83 20.27 7.05
C ALA A 509 8.34 18.99 6.36
N TRP A 510 8.79 18.74 5.12
CA TRP A 510 8.26 17.69 4.25
C TRP A 510 9.32 16.68 3.80
N SER A 511 10.60 17.08 3.75
CA SER A 511 11.68 16.22 3.26
C SER A 511 11.88 15.00 4.15
N SER A 512 12.32 13.89 3.57
CA SER A 512 12.77 12.71 4.32
C SER A 512 14.02 12.99 5.18
N PHE A 513 14.73 14.10 4.91
CA PHE A 513 15.88 14.57 5.69
C PHE A 513 15.51 15.54 6.82
N SER A 514 14.24 15.91 6.94
CA SER A 514 13.77 16.76 8.04
C SER A 514 13.74 15.97 9.36
N PRO A 515 13.88 16.63 10.53
CA PRO A 515 13.88 15.94 11.81
C PRO A 515 12.58 15.16 12.04
N ASP A 516 12.70 13.89 12.46
CA ASP A 516 11.57 13.04 12.83
C ASP A 516 11.77 12.38 14.21
N PRO A 517 11.72 13.17 15.31
CA PRO A 517 12.12 12.68 16.64
C PRO A 517 11.29 11.52 17.18
N LYS A 518 10.11 11.24 16.62
CA LYS A 518 9.28 10.09 17.02
C LYS A 518 9.83 8.75 16.55
N SER A 519 10.69 8.75 15.53
CA SER A 519 11.28 7.55 14.91
C SER A 519 12.79 7.47 15.07
N GLU A 520 13.44 8.56 15.46
CA GLU A 520 14.87 8.62 15.77
C GLU A 520 15.21 7.85 17.06
N LEU A 521 16.34 7.14 17.04
CA LEU A 521 16.88 6.42 18.19
C LEU A 521 18.17 7.10 18.67
N GLY A 522 18.14 7.64 19.88
CA GLY A 522 19.27 8.32 20.51
C GLY A 522 20.02 7.47 21.53
N ALA A 523 20.71 8.15 22.45
CA ALA A 523 21.37 7.51 23.59
C ALA A 523 20.36 7.02 24.64
N VAL A 524 20.74 5.98 25.37
CA VAL A 524 19.95 5.47 26.51
C VAL A 524 19.93 6.49 27.64
N LYS A 525 18.73 6.81 28.14
CA LYS A 525 18.51 7.73 29.26
C LYS A 525 18.85 7.08 30.62
N PRO A 526 18.99 7.85 31.71
CA PRO A 526 19.31 7.31 33.04
C PRO A 526 18.34 6.25 33.58
N ASP A 527 17.08 6.25 33.11
CA ASP A 527 16.05 5.26 33.43
C ASP A 527 16.13 3.98 32.56
N GLY A 528 17.14 3.88 31.68
CA GLY A 528 17.34 2.74 30.78
C GLY A 528 16.42 2.74 29.56
N ARG A 529 15.73 3.85 29.24
CA ARG A 529 14.76 3.95 28.12
C ARG A 529 15.27 4.86 27.00
N LEU A 530 14.66 4.71 25.82
CA LEU A 530 14.84 5.61 24.67
C LEU A 530 13.67 6.58 24.53
N ARG A 531 12.45 6.07 24.64
CA ARG A 531 11.20 6.84 24.72
C ARG A 531 11.02 7.42 26.11
#